data_AF-A0A9P8JMQ1-F1
#
_entry.id   AF-A0A9P8JMQ1-F1
#
_cell.length_a   1.000
_cell.length_b   1.000
_cell.length_c   1.000
_cell.angle_alpha   90.00
_cell.angle_beta   90.00
_cell.angle_gamma   90.00
#
_symmetry.space_group_name_H-M   'P 1'
#
loop_
_entity.id
_entity.type
_entity.pdbx_description
1 polymer ?
#
loop_
_entity_poly.entity_id
_entity_poly.type
_entity_poly.pdbx_seq_one_letter_code
_entity_poly.pdbx_strand_id
1 'polypeptide(L)'
;MHYEALSPDSSLSRSMLRFTQEYAASDPENFTGHLSFDFLVDRKDAERAQRDPNMVVTLYPIECNPRAHTAVALFNNTPEMIEKGYMSLLEEPSTPTKEGTNGASYTPPVYPHSPGKYYWIGHDLTTFVILPALSLFKLHGNSFVEAFEHFGTFLEHLFFWKDGTYEIWDPLPAWWLYHVYWPFQFAKSLVTGFKWSRINVSTTKMFGC
;
A
#
# COMPACT_ATOMS: atom_id res chain seq x y z
N MET A 1 -8.21 4.25 -0.50
CA MET A 1 -7.12 3.26 -0.52
C MET A 1 -5.87 4.03 -0.91
N HIS A 2 -4.98 4.27 0.05
CA HIS A 2 -3.93 5.27 -0.07
C HIS A 2 -2.60 4.65 0.36
N TYR A 3 -1.55 4.86 -0.43
CA TYR A 3 -0.20 4.40 -0.09
C TYR A 3 0.75 5.58 0.00
N GLU A 4 1.45 5.65 1.12
CA GLU A 4 2.50 6.62 1.41
C GLU A 4 3.61 5.87 2.14
N ALA A 5 4.87 6.17 1.82
CA ALA A 5 5.99 5.56 2.49
C ALA A 5 6.13 6.13 3.91
N LEU A 6 6.35 5.23 4.87
CA LEU A 6 6.78 5.64 6.21
C LEU A 6 8.23 6.12 6.17
N SER A 7 8.57 7.06 7.06
CA SER A 7 9.97 7.43 7.26
C SER A 7 10.77 6.20 7.68
N PRO A 8 11.91 5.88 7.00
CA PRO A 8 12.82 4.80 7.38
C PRO A 8 13.27 4.89 8.84
N ASP A 9 13.37 6.11 9.36
CA ASP A 9 13.84 6.38 10.71
C ASP A 9 12.73 6.42 11.78
N SER A 10 11.49 6.11 11.41
CA SER A 10 10.41 5.98 12.39
C SER A 10 10.50 4.66 13.16
N SER A 11 10.09 4.66 14.43
CA SER A 11 10.05 3.42 15.22
C SER A 11 9.05 2.41 14.64
N LEU A 12 8.00 2.87 13.98
CA LEU A 12 7.05 2.01 13.26
C LEU A 12 7.74 1.27 12.09
N SER A 13 8.43 2.00 11.22
CA SER A 13 9.16 1.41 10.08
C SER A 13 10.20 0.39 10.54
N ARG A 14 10.99 0.75 11.56
CA ARG A 14 11.99 -0.17 12.15
C ARG A 14 11.36 -1.41 12.78
N SER A 15 10.22 -1.28 13.46
CA SER A 15 9.52 -2.42 14.05
C SER A 15 8.97 -3.36 12.98
N MET A 16 8.39 -2.82 11.90
CA MET A 16 7.90 -3.59 10.76
C MET A 16 9.03 -4.31 10.02
N LEU A 17 10.16 -3.62 9.81
CA LEU A 17 11.35 -4.19 9.19
C LEU A 17 11.91 -5.34 10.04
N ARG A 18 12.04 -5.13 11.36
CA ARG A 18 12.53 -6.15 12.28
C ARG A 18 11.66 -7.40 12.24
N PHE A 19 10.34 -7.25 12.34
CA PHE A 19 9.41 -8.38 12.22
C PHE A 19 9.61 -9.13 10.89
N THR A 20 9.69 -8.38 9.78
CA THR A 20 9.83 -8.96 8.43
C THR A 20 11.14 -9.76 8.30
N GLN A 21 12.24 -9.23 8.83
CA GLN A 21 13.55 -9.91 8.84
C GLN A 21 13.55 -11.15 9.72
N GLU A 22 12.99 -11.07 10.94
CA GLU A 22 12.88 -12.21 11.85
C GLU A 22 11.99 -13.32 11.24
N TYR A 23 10.88 -12.95 10.59
CA TYR A 23 9.99 -13.90 9.93
C TYR A 23 10.65 -14.55 8.71
N ALA A 24 11.27 -13.77 7.82
CA ALA A 24 11.99 -14.31 6.67
C ALA A 24 13.14 -15.24 7.08
N ALA A 25 13.85 -14.93 8.17
CA ALA A 25 14.93 -15.75 8.70
C ALA A 25 14.44 -17.05 9.39
N SER A 26 13.15 -17.17 9.70
CA SER A 26 12.61 -18.34 10.40
C SER A 26 12.52 -19.60 9.52
N ASP A 27 12.48 -19.43 8.20
CA ASP A 27 12.44 -20.52 7.23
C ASP A 27 13.18 -20.15 5.94
N PRO A 28 14.53 -20.08 6.00
CA PRO A 28 15.35 -19.57 4.90
C PRO A 28 15.33 -20.48 3.66
N GLU A 29 15.00 -21.77 3.83
CA GLU A 29 14.92 -22.72 2.72
C GLU A 29 13.63 -22.56 1.91
N ASN A 30 12.53 -22.16 2.55
CA ASN A 30 11.24 -21.98 1.88
C ASN A 30 10.92 -20.52 1.52
N PHE A 31 11.52 -19.54 2.19
CA PHE A 31 11.31 -18.11 1.90
C PHE A 31 12.33 -17.56 0.91
N THR A 32 12.21 -17.99 -0.33
CA THR A 32 13.16 -17.68 -1.41
C THR A 32 12.73 -16.54 -2.34
N GLY A 33 11.59 -15.89 -2.06
CA GLY A 33 10.98 -14.89 -2.93
C GLY A 33 10.53 -13.65 -2.19
N HIS A 34 9.68 -12.85 -2.83
CA HIS A 34 9.13 -11.65 -2.23
C HIS A 34 8.01 -11.99 -1.24
N LEU A 35 8.17 -11.57 0.01
CA LEU A 35 7.12 -11.56 1.02
C LEU A 35 6.68 -10.13 1.33
N SER A 36 5.37 -9.89 1.30
CA SER A 36 4.75 -8.63 1.72
C SER A 36 3.86 -8.89 2.94
N PHE A 37 3.94 -8.05 3.97
CA PHE A 37 3.17 -8.18 5.20
C PHE A 37 2.29 -6.96 5.43
N ASP A 38 1.03 -7.22 5.78
CA ASP A 38 0.09 -6.18 6.20
C ASP A 38 -0.05 -6.21 7.72
N PHE A 39 0.04 -5.03 8.33
CA PHE A 39 -0.06 -4.85 9.77
C PHE A 39 -1.20 -3.89 10.10
N LEU A 40 -1.90 -4.16 11.20
CA LEU A 40 -2.70 -3.16 11.89
C LEU A 40 -1.90 -2.59 13.06
N VAL A 41 -2.07 -1.29 13.29
CA VAL A 41 -1.47 -0.56 14.39
C VAL A 41 -2.51 0.40 14.94
N ASP A 42 -2.54 0.61 16.26
CA ASP A 42 -3.39 1.64 16.84
C ASP A 42 -2.98 3.01 16.29
N ARG A 43 -3.95 3.84 15.92
CA ARG A 43 -3.70 5.14 15.30
C ARG A 43 -2.84 6.04 16.19
N LYS A 44 -3.09 6.06 17.50
CA LYS A 44 -2.33 6.89 18.46
C LYS A 44 -0.89 6.39 18.55
N ASP A 45 -0.68 5.08 18.46
CA ASP A 45 0.67 4.50 18.47
C ASP A 45 1.42 4.83 17.19
N ALA A 46 0.78 4.73 16.03
CA ALA A 46 1.38 5.11 14.75
C ALA A 46 1.79 6.59 14.72
N GLU A 47 0.95 7.51 15.22
CA GLU A 47 1.24 8.95 15.29
C GLU A 47 2.34 9.29 16.32
N ARG A 48 2.48 8.51 17.39
CA ARG A 48 3.58 8.66 18.36
C ARG A 48 4.88 8.10 17.81
N ALA A 49 4.83 6.97 17.11
CA ALA A 49 5.99 6.31 16.52
C ALA A 49 6.71 7.14 15.44
N GLN A 50 6.01 8.09 14.83
CA GLN A 50 6.63 9.08 13.93
C GLN A 50 7.48 10.12 14.67
N ARG A 51 7.16 10.41 15.94
CA ARG A 51 7.80 11.45 16.75
C ARG A 51 8.84 10.91 17.73
N ASP A 52 8.63 9.68 18.21
CA ASP A 52 9.54 9.00 19.13
C ASP A 52 10.28 7.86 18.41
N PRO A 53 11.57 8.05 18.08
CA PRO A 53 12.36 7.03 17.40
C PRO A 53 12.64 5.78 18.25
N ASN A 54 12.48 5.86 19.57
CA ASN A 54 12.80 4.79 20.51
C ASN A 54 11.56 4.06 21.05
N MET A 55 10.36 4.46 20.61
CA MET A 55 9.11 3.83 21.01
C MET A 55 9.06 2.36 20.54
N VAL A 56 8.59 1.48 21.41
CA VAL A 56 8.22 0.11 21.02
C VAL A 56 6.80 0.15 20.47
N VAL A 57 6.62 -0.26 19.22
CA VAL A 57 5.31 -0.23 18.55
C VAL A 57 4.70 -1.63 18.57
N THR A 58 3.48 -1.74 19.09
CA THR A 58 2.71 -2.99 19.01
C THR A 58 2.15 -3.15 17.61
N LEU A 59 2.64 -4.16 16.89
CA LEU A 59 2.15 -4.53 15.57
C LEU A 59 1.19 -5.71 15.68
N TYR A 60 0.12 -5.68 14.89
CA TYR A 60 -0.78 -6.81 14.70
C TYR A 60 -0.68 -7.27 13.24
N PRO A 61 0.18 -8.24 12.92
CA PRO A 61 0.26 -8.81 11.57
C PRO A 61 -1.08 -9.47 11.21
N ILE A 62 -1.65 -9.11 10.06
CA ILE A 62 -2.97 -9.62 9.63
C ILE A 62 -2.93 -10.41 8.33
N GLU A 63 -1.92 -10.21 7.49
CA GLU A 63 -1.80 -10.90 6.21
C GLU A 63 -0.33 -11.05 5.81
N CYS A 64 0.00 -12.21 5.23
CA CYS A 64 1.26 -12.44 4.50
C CYS A 64 0.91 -12.75 3.05
N ASN A 65 1.49 -11.97 2.14
CA ASN A 65 1.37 -12.14 0.70
C ASN A 65 2.73 -12.65 0.17
N PRO A 66 2.85 -13.92 -0.23
CA PRO A 66 4.10 -14.47 -0.78
C PRO A 66 4.29 -14.06 -2.25
N ARG A 67 4.23 -12.76 -2.49
CA ARG A 67 4.37 -12.08 -3.79
C ARG A 67 4.52 -10.58 -3.56
N ALA A 68 4.87 -9.86 -4.63
CA ALA A 68 4.72 -8.42 -4.64
C ALA A 68 3.27 -7.99 -4.33
N HIS A 69 3.15 -6.97 -3.50
CA HIS A 69 1.89 -6.32 -3.16
C HIS A 69 1.85 -4.89 -3.70
N THR A 70 0.67 -4.25 -3.69
CA THR A 70 0.45 -2.92 -4.26
C THR A 70 1.43 -1.86 -3.74
N ALA A 71 1.88 -1.98 -2.48
CA ALA A 71 2.85 -1.06 -1.88
C ALA A 71 4.19 -0.97 -2.64
N VAL A 72 4.52 -1.95 -3.49
CA VAL A 72 5.70 -1.91 -4.36
C VAL A 72 5.71 -0.70 -5.31
N ALA A 73 4.54 -0.12 -5.60
CA ALA A 73 4.43 1.11 -6.41
C ALA A 73 5.23 2.29 -5.81
N LEU A 74 5.46 2.30 -4.49
CA LEU A 74 6.30 3.31 -3.84
C LEU A 74 7.77 3.25 -4.32
N PHE A 75 8.23 2.09 -4.81
CA PHE A 75 9.59 1.89 -5.34
C PHE A 75 9.72 2.20 -6.84
N ASN A 76 8.73 2.83 -7.48
CA ASN A 76 8.75 3.08 -8.94
C ASN A 76 10.00 3.86 -9.40
N ASN A 77 10.59 4.69 -8.54
CA ASN A 77 11.80 5.45 -8.82
C ASN A 77 13.04 4.87 -8.11
N THR A 78 13.03 3.56 -7.79
CA THR A 78 14.05 2.90 -6.97
C THR A 78 14.51 1.59 -7.63
N PRO A 79 15.33 1.67 -8.69
CA PRO A 79 15.81 0.49 -9.42
C PRO A 79 16.59 -0.48 -8.54
N GLU A 80 17.18 -0.02 -7.44
CA GLU A 80 17.94 -0.81 -6.49
C GLU A 80 17.11 -1.93 -5.85
N MET A 81 15.79 -1.77 -5.78
CA MET A 81 14.89 -2.82 -5.30
C MET A 81 14.93 -4.05 -6.20
N ILE A 82 15.03 -3.84 -7.53
CA ILE A 82 15.18 -4.91 -8.50
C ILE A 82 16.62 -5.42 -8.53
N GLU A 83 17.59 -4.52 -8.64
CA GLU A 83 19.02 -4.85 -8.75
C GLU A 83 19.51 -5.66 -7.53
N LYS A 84 19.28 -5.16 -6.31
CA LYS A 84 19.80 -5.80 -5.09
C LYS A 84 18.88 -6.90 -4.55
N GLY A 85 17.57 -6.80 -4.84
CA GLY A 85 16.57 -7.74 -4.34
C GLY A 85 16.41 -8.97 -5.23
N TYR A 86 16.12 -8.76 -6.51
CA TYR A 86 15.77 -9.85 -7.43
C TYR A 86 16.95 -10.30 -8.29
N MET A 87 17.73 -9.37 -8.82
CA MET A 87 18.82 -9.70 -9.74
C MET A 87 20.01 -10.36 -9.03
N SER A 88 20.21 -10.07 -7.74
CA SER A 88 21.20 -10.72 -6.90
C SER A 88 21.02 -12.24 -6.80
N LEU A 89 19.82 -12.77 -7.04
CA LEU A 89 19.57 -14.22 -7.12
C LEU A 89 20.16 -14.88 -8.37
N LEU A 90 20.47 -14.08 -9.40
CA LEU A 90 21.07 -14.54 -10.65
C LEU A 90 22.59 -14.39 -10.67
N GLU A 91 23.14 -13.63 -9.72
CA GLU A 91 24.58 -13.44 -9.57
C GLU A 91 25.20 -14.67 -8.91
N GLU A 92 26.41 -15.06 -9.33
CA GLU A 92 27.18 -16.04 -8.57
C GLU A 92 27.41 -15.50 -7.16
N PRO A 93 27.38 -16.35 -6.10
CA PRO A 93 27.56 -15.88 -4.73
C PRO A 93 28.94 -15.24 -4.55
N SER A 94 29.00 -13.93 -4.77
CA SER A 94 30.19 -13.14 -4.50
C SER A 94 30.41 -13.09 -2.99
N THR A 95 31.67 -13.26 -2.59
CA THR A 95 32.15 -13.03 -1.22
C THR A 95 31.57 -11.73 -0.64
N PRO A 96 31.07 -11.75 0.60
CA PRO A 96 30.29 -10.64 1.18
C PRO A 96 31.05 -9.32 1.15
N THR A 97 30.45 -8.29 0.55
CA THR A 97 31.15 -7.06 0.14
C THR A 97 31.31 -6.00 1.25
N LYS A 98 30.78 -6.22 2.46
CA LYS A 98 31.00 -5.30 3.60
C LYS A 98 31.08 -6.07 4.91
N GLU A 99 32.27 -6.08 5.51
CA GLU A 99 32.46 -6.38 6.92
C GLU A 99 31.81 -5.25 7.74
N GLY A 100 30.74 -5.56 8.48
CA GLY A 100 30.33 -4.69 9.57
C GLY A 100 31.47 -4.55 10.59
N THR A 101 31.47 -3.52 11.43
CA THR A 101 32.51 -3.28 12.45
C THR A 101 32.73 -4.45 13.42
N ASN A 102 31.83 -5.45 13.39
CA ASN A 102 31.85 -6.66 14.21
C ASN A 102 32.05 -7.96 13.39
N GLY A 103 32.46 -7.88 12.11
CA GLY A 103 32.68 -9.05 11.25
C GLY A 103 31.42 -9.72 10.69
N ALA A 104 30.22 -9.20 11.00
CA ALA A 104 28.97 -9.67 10.40
C ALA A 104 28.75 -9.02 9.03
N SER A 105 28.44 -9.83 8.01
CA SER A 105 27.96 -9.32 6.73
C SER A 105 26.52 -8.82 6.89
N TYR A 106 26.28 -7.56 6.56
CA TYR A 106 24.94 -6.94 6.61
C TYR A 106 24.63 -6.25 5.30
N THR A 107 23.58 -6.70 4.62
CA THR A 107 23.02 -5.99 3.47
C THR A 107 21.97 -5.01 3.99
N PRO A 108 22.18 -3.69 3.85
CA PRO A 108 21.20 -2.71 4.29
C PRO A 108 19.90 -2.84 3.49
N PRO A 109 18.74 -2.63 4.12
CA PRO A 109 17.46 -2.62 3.43
C PRO A 109 17.41 -1.49 2.39
N VAL A 110 16.71 -1.75 1.28
CA VAL A 110 16.43 -0.74 0.27
C VAL A 110 15.15 0.00 0.66
N TYR A 111 15.21 1.33 0.67
CA TYR A 111 14.05 2.20 0.91
C TYR A 111 13.67 2.93 -0.37
N PRO A 112 12.38 3.29 -0.56
CA PRO A 112 11.95 4.09 -1.69
C PRO A 112 12.67 5.44 -1.78
N HIS A 113 13.16 5.78 -2.96
CA HIS A 113 13.72 7.08 -3.29
C HIS A 113 12.60 8.06 -3.66
N SER A 114 12.51 9.18 -2.92
CA SER A 114 11.50 10.21 -3.13
C SER A 114 10.09 9.64 -3.42
N PRO A 115 9.56 8.79 -2.51
CA PRO A 115 8.33 8.06 -2.75
C PRO A 115 7.18 9.04 -2.99
N GLY A 116 6.50 8.86 -4.12
CA GLY A 116 5.22 9.54 -4.38
C GLY A 116 4.12 8.99 -3.45
N LYS A 117 3.03 9.74 -3.33
CA LYS A 117 1.80 9.27 -2.69
C LYS A 117 0.87 8.72 -3.75
N TYR A 118 0.25 7.57 -3.48
CA TYR A 118 -0.60 6.88 -4.45
C TYR A 118 -2.05 6.74 -3.97
N TYR A 119 -2.98 6.97 -4.89
CA TYR A 119 -4.42 6.81 -4.69
C TYR A 119 -5.06 6.14 -5.91
N TRP A 120 -6.36 5.86 -5.84
CA TRP A 120 -7.15 5.38 -6.99
C TRP A 120 -8.34 6.31 -7.17
N ILE A 121 -8.40 7.01 -8.31
CA ILE A 121 -9.42 8.04 -8.53
C ILE A 121 -10.84 7.52 -8.42
N GLY A 122 -11.13 6.30 -8.90
CA GLY A 122 -12.47 5.73 -8.78
C GLY A 122 -12.89 5.42 -7.34
N HIS A 123 -11.94 5.03 -6.49
CA HIS A 123 -12.19 4.84 -5.06
C HIS A 123 -12.54 6.19 -4.43
N ASP A 124 -11.72 7.19 -4.68
CA ASP A 124 -11.83 8.50 -4.03
C ASP A 124 -13.04 9.30 -4.50
N LEU A 125 -13.36 9.24 -5.80
CA LEU A 125 -14.61 9.78 -6.34
C LEU A 125 -15.81 9.18 -5.58
N THR A 126 -15.78 7.89 -5.32
CA THR A 126 -16.86 7.22 -4.60
C THR A 126 -16.89 7.66 -3.13
N THR A 127 -15.76 7.60 -2.42
CA THR A 127 -15.72 7.83 -0.97
C THR A 127 -15.79 9.28 -0.55
N PHE A 128 -15.29 10.20 -1.37
CA PHE A 128 -15.17 11.62 -1.04
C PHE A 128 -16.13 12.53 -1.81
N VAL A 129 -16.80 12.03 -2.86
CA VAL A 129 -17.77 12.83 -3.63
C VAL A 129 -19.15 12.18 -3.61
N ILE A 130 -19.28 10.97 -4.15
CA ILE A 130 -20.59 10.32 -4.34
C ILE A 130 -21.23 9.99 -2.99
N LEU A 131 -20.52 9.29 -2.10
CA LEU A 131 -21.07 8.88 -0.80
C LEU A 131 -21.41 10.08 0.10
N PRO A 132 -20.55 11.11 0.26
CA PRO A 132 -20.90 12.31 1.01
C PRO A 132 -22.10 13.04 0.41
N ALA A 133 -22.17 13.21 -0.92
CA ALA A 133 -23.31 13.86 -1.58
C ALA A 133 -24.62 13.09 -1.35
N LEU A 134 -24.60 11.76 -1.48
CA LEU A 134 -25.77 10.92 -1.18
C LEU A 134 -26.15 10.95 0.30
N SER A 135 -25.17 11.13 1.19
CA SER A 135 -25.43 11.18 2.64
C SER A 135 -26.19 12.44 3.06
N LEU A 136 -26.09 13.55 2.32
CA LEU A 136 -26.84 14.79 2.60
C LEU A 136 -28.37 14.59 2.58
N PHE A 137 -28.84 13.55 1.89
CA PHE A 137 -30.26 13.19 1.84
C PHE A 137 -30.71 12.25 2.97
N LYS A 138 -29.80 11.82 3.86
CA LYS A 138 -30.11 10.96 5.00
C LYS A 138 -30.35 11.79 6.26
N LEU A 139 -31.35 11.40 7.07
CA LEU A 139 -31.71 12.06 8.34
C LEU A 139 -30.54 12.20 9.34
N HIS A 140 -29.59 11.27 9.31
CA HIS A 140 -28.36 11.28 10.14
C HIS A 140 -27.11 11.19 9.27
N GLY A 141 -27.14 11.81 8.08
CA GLY A 141 -25.99 11.85 7.17
C GLY A 141 -25.08 13.05 7.41
N ASN A 142 -24.12 13.26 6.51
CA ASN A 142 -23.13 14.32 6.65
C ASN A 142 -23.79 15.70 6.63
N SER A 143 -23.17 16.66 7.29
CA SER A 143 -23.47 18.08 7.08
C SER A 143 -22.91 18.57 5.74
N PHE A 144 -23.41 19.73 5.25
CA PHE A 144 -22.82 20.37 4.07
C PHE A 144 -21.33 20.68 4.27
N VAL A 145 -20.93 21.09 5.47
CA VAL A 145 -19.52 21.40 5.79
C VAL A 145 -18.66 20.15 5.63
N GLU A 146 -19.06 19.04 6.23
CA GLU A 146 -18.35 17.75 6.10
C GLU A 146 -18.28 17.27 4.65
N ALA A 147 -19.36 17.46 3.87
CA ALA A 147 -19.35 17.12 2.45
C ALA A 147 -18.34 17.97 1.65
N PHE A 148 -18.21 19.26 1.97
CA PHE A 148 -17.20 20.14 1.37
C PHE A 148 -15.78 19.78 1.81
N GLU A 149 -15.58 19.37 3.07
CA GLU A 149 -14.27 18.89 3.55
C GLU A 149 -13.83 17.64 2.79
N HIS A 150 -14.73 16.65 2.63
CA HIS A 150 -14.46 15.47 1.81
C HIS A 150 -14.12 15.83 0.36
N PHE A 151 -14.87 16.75 -0.25
CA PHE A 151 -14.57 17.23 -1.59
C PHE A 151 -13.20 17.92 -1.66
N GLY A 152 -12.82 18.68 -0.64
CA GLY A 152 -11.49 19.26 -0.50
C GLY A 152 -10.39 18.19 -0.50
N THR A 153 -10.55 17.12 0.28
CA THR A 153 -9.63 15.97 0.27
C THR A 153 -9.55 15.29 -1.10
N PHE A 154 -10.67 15.16 -1.81
CA PHE A 154 -10.67 14.65 -3.18
C PHE A 154 -9.82 15.51 -4.12
N LEU A 155 -9.96 16.84 -4.06
CA LEU A 155 -9.16 17.76 -4.86
C LEU A 155 -7.68 17.69 -4.48
N GLU A 156 -7.36 17.58 -3.19
CA GLU A 156 -5.99 17.39 -2.72
C GLU A 156 -5.35 16.15 -3.38
N HIS A 157 -6.03 15.00 -3.32
CA HIS A 157 -5.52 13.79 -3.95
C HIS A 157 -5.42 13.91 -5.47
N LEU A 158 -6.42 14.53 -6.11
CA LEU A 158 -6.43 14.71 -7.57
C LEU A 158 -5.23 15.52 -8.08
N PHE A 159 -4.78 16.52 -7.33
CA PHE A 159 -3.70 17.41 -7.77
C PHE A 159 -2.32 17.03 -7.22
N PHE A 160 -2.24 16.42 -6.04
CA PHE A 160 -0.97 16.18 -5.35
C PHE A 160 -0.58 14.70 -5.23
N TRP A 161 -1.47 13.76 -5.58
CA TRP A 161 -1.19 12.34 -5.52
C TRP A 161 -1.18 11.72 -6.92
N LYS A 162 -0.46 10.60 -7.07
CA LYS A 162 -0.38 9.85 -8.32
C LYS A 162 -1.43 8.75 -8.33
N ASP A 163 -2.21 8.65 -9.40
CA ASP A 163 -3.12 7.51 -9.55
C ASP A 163 -2.31 6.22 -9.74
N GLY A 164 -2.70 5.16 -9.03
CA GLY A 164 -1.98 3.88 -9.02
C GLY A 164 -2.12 3.04 -10.28
N THR A 165 -2.97 3.44 -11.23
CA THR A 165 -3.22 2.70 -12.49
C THR A 165 -2.98 3.56 -13.73
N TYR A 166 -3.22 4.86 -13.64
CA TYR A 166 -3.09 5.77 -14.78
C TYR A 166 -1.64 6.21 -15.01
N GLU A 167 -1.15 5.96 -16.22
CA GLU A 167 0.07 6.54 -16.75
C GLU A 167 -0.25 7.29 -18.04
N ILE A 168 0.35 8.47 -18.24
CA ILE A 168 0.09 9.27 -19.45
C ILE A 168 0.51 8.55 -20.74
N TRP A 169 1.57 7.72 -20.65
CA TRP A 169 2.10 6.96 -21.77
C TRP A 169 1.40 5.60 -21.97
N ASP A 170 0.66 5.13 -20.96
CA ASP A 170 -0.17 3.92 -21.03
C ASP A 170 -1.47 4.11 -20.22
N PRO A 171 -2.47 4.82 -20.78
CA PRO A 171 -3.72 5.09 -20.08
C PRO A 171 -4.71 3.92 -20.14
N LEU A 172 -4.42 2.88 -20.94
CA LEU A 172 -5.35 1.77 -21.21
C LEU A 172 -5.72 0.97 -19.95
N PRO A 173 -4.79 0.63 -19.04
CA PRO A 173 -5.12 -0.07 -17.80
C PRO A 173 -6.15 0.71 -16.96
N ALA A 174 -5.97 2.02 -16.79
CA ALA A 174 -6.90 2.85 -16.03
C ALA A 174 -8.25 2.99 -16.74
N TRP A 175 -8.24 3.19 -18.06
CA TRP A 175 -9.47 3.26 -18.85
C TRP A 175 -10.28 1.96 -18.69
N TRP A 176 -9.63 0.81 -18.86
CA TRP A 176 -10.27 -0.50 -18.73
C TRP A 176 -10.80 -0.73 -17.32
N LEU A 177 -9.99 -0.41 -16.29
CA LEU A 177 -10.38 -0.59 -14.90
C LEU A 177 -11.69 0.14 -14.58
N TYR A 178 -11.79 1.41 -14.96
CA TYR A 178 -12.91 2.26 -14.57
C TYR A 178 -14.12 2.22 -15.51
N HIS A 179 -13.91 1.99 -16.80
CA HIS A 179 -15.00 2.01 -17.78
C HIS A 179 -15.50 0.62 -18.17
N VAL A 180 -14.71 -0.43 -17.94
CA VAL A 180 -15.06 -1.80 -18.33
C VAL A 180 -15.14 -2.73 -17.12
N TYR A 181 -14.02 -2.94 -16.41
CA TYR A 181 -13.91 -3.95 -15.36
C TYR A 181 -14.89 -3.69 -14.21
N TRP A 182 -14.81 -2.54 -13.53
CA TRP A 182 -15.69 -2.27 -12.39
C TRP A 182 -17.17 -2.20 -12.76
N PRO A 183 -17.58 -1.49 -13.83
CA PRO A 183 -18.97 -1.50 -14.28
C PRO A 183 -19.49 -2.91 -14.56
N PHE A 184 -18.69 -3.76 -15.23
CA PHE A 184 -19.04 -5.15 -15.47
C PHE A 184 -19.19 -5.95 -14.17
N GLN A 185 -18.26 -5.82 -13.22
CA GLN A 185 -18.34 -6.54 -11.95
C GLN A 185 -19.56 -6.13 -11.13
N PHE A 186 -19.94 -4.85 -11.15
CA PHE A 186 -21.18 -4.39 -10.51
C PHE A 186 -22.43 -4.92 -11.21
N ALA A 187 -22.49 -4.87 -12.54
CA ALA A 187 -23.59 -5.42 -13.31
C ALA A 187 -23.74 -6.92 -13.08
N LYS A 188 -22.63 -7.67 -13.08
CA LYS A 188 -22.59 -9.09 -12.75
C LYS A 188 -23.14 -9.35 -11.35
N SER A 189 -22.68 -8.61 -10.34
CA SER A 189 -23.17 -8.76 -8.97
C SER A 189 -24.68 -8.50 -8.84
N LEU A 190 -25.22 -7.52 -9.57
CA LEU A 190 -26.66 -7.25 -9.62
C LEU A 190 -27.43 -8.41 -10.26
N VAL A 191 -26.96 -8.93 -11.40
CA VAL A 191 -27.63 -10.01 -12.14
C VAL A 191 -27.58 -11.34 -11.37
N THR A 192 -26.45 -11.65 -10.75
CA THR A 192 -26.28 -12.91 -9.99
C THR A 192 -26.78 -12.82 -8.55
N GLY A 193 -27.20 -11.64 -8.09
CA GLY A 193 -27.54 -11.39 -6.68
C GLY A 193 -26.36 -11.56 -5.71
N PHE A 194 -25.12 -11.44 -6.21
CA PHE A 194 -23.92 -11.56 -5.36
C PHE A 194 -23.81 -10.33 -4.45
N LYS A 195 -23.92 -10.56 -3.14
CA LYS A 195 -23.78 -9.53 -2.12
C LYS A 195 -22.31 -9.41 -1.74
N TRP A 196 -21.85 -8.17 -1.61
CA TRP A 196 -20.47 -7.87 -1.25
C TRP A 196 -20.44 -6.84 -0.12
N SER A 197 -19.41 -6.95 0.73
CA SER A 197 -19.21 -6.09 1.90
C SER A 197 -18.09 -5.08 1.67
N ARG A 198 -17.07 -5.46 0.89
CA ARG A 198 -15.85 -4.67 0.69
C ARG A 198 -15.31 -4.84 -0.73
N ILE A 199 -14.58 -3.83 -1.19
CA ILE A 199 -13.89 -3.84 -2.48
C ILE A 199 -12.47 -3.33 -2.25
N ASN A 200 -11.50 -3.98 -2.90
CA ASN A 200 -10.14 -3.51 -2.99
C ASN A 200 -9.84 -3.15 -4.45
N VAL A 201 -9.74 -1.85 -4.73
CA VAL A 201 -9.57 -1.35 -6.09
C VAL A 201 -8.20 -1.73 -6.67
N SER A 202 -7.14 -1.67 -5.87
CA SER A 202 -5.78 -1.97 -6.33
C SER A 202 -5.54 -3.44 -6.69
N THR A 203 -6.20 -4.36 -5.97
CA THR A 203 -6.09 -5.80 -6.24
C THR A 203 -7.24 -6.36 -7.06
N THR A 204 -8.19 -5.50 -7.47
CA THR A 204 -9.39 -5.85 -8.22
C THR A 204 -10.31 -6.87 -7.53
N LYS A 205 -10.21 -7.02 -6.20
CA LYS A 205 -10.97 -7.99 -5.40
C LYS A 205 -12.29 -7.41 -4.88
N MET A 206 -13.34 -8.22 -4.93
CA MET A 206 -14.63 -7.97 -4.30
C MET A 206 -14.89 -9.06 -3.25
N PHE A 207 -15.15 -8.66 -2.01
CA PHE A 207 -15.32 -9.57 -0.88
C PHE A 207 -16.81 -9.77 -0.59
N GLY A 208 -17.25 -11.03 -0.53
CA GLY A 208 -18.63 -11.40 -0.26
C GLY A 208 -19.13 -10.97 1.13
N CYS A 209 -20.46 -11.03 1.30
CA CYS A 209 -21.14 -10.97 2.59
C CYS A 209 -21.44 -12.38 3.11
#